data_AF-A0A7X3QQX1-F1
#
_entry.id   AF-A0A7X3QQX1-F1
#
_cell.length_a   1.000
_cell.length_b   1.000
_cell.length_c   1.000
_cell.angle_alpha   90.00
_cell.angle_beta   90.00
_cell.angle_gamma   90.00
#
_symmetry.space_group_name_H-M   'P 1'
#
loop_
_entity.id
_entity.type
_entity.pdbx_description
1 polymer ?
#
loop_
_entity_poly.entity_id
_entity_poly.type
_entity_poly.pdbx_seq_one_letter_code
_entity_poly.pdbx_strand_id
1 'polypeptide(L)'
;MTTATKSDFLTYDRTLGVAAMDARGFYYAVAMAFRSDGRLFVQGRSHDGDTRGARITTMDYDSGYYGDFGSYGSGDGQFTWPTDIALDSEGNVYTTDEYLQRVSVFDSD
;
A
#
# COMPACT_ATOMS: atom_id res chain seq x y z
N MET A 1 5.73 -23.22 14.00
CA MET A 1 4.75 -24.00 13.21
C MET A 1 3.46 -23.21 13.18
N THR A 2 3.12 -22.62 12.05
CA THR A 2 1.87 -21.85 11.89
C THR A 2 0.83 -22.82 11.33
N THR A 3 -0.22 -23.11 12.09
CA THR A 3 -1.32 -23.96 11.64
C THR A 3 -2.08 -23.19 10.56
N ALA A 4 -1.90 -23.56 9.29
CA ALA A 4 -2.63 -22.92 8.20
C ALA A 4 -4.13 -23.17 8.38
N THR A 5 -4.91 -22.11 8.56
CA THR A 5 -6.37 -22.18 8.56
C THR A 5 -6.82 -22.56 7.14
N LYS A 6 -7.44 -23.72 6.99
CA LYS A 6 -7.89 -24.27 5.70
C LYS A 6 -9.41 -24.27 5.65
N SER A 7 -9.97 -23.71 4.58
CA SER A 7 -11.36 -23.92 4.16
C SER A 7 -11.40 -24.80 2.91
N ASP A 8 -12.60 -25.16 2.44
CA ASP A 8 -12.79 -25.98 1.24
C ASP A 8 -12.49 -25.25 -0.07
N PHE A 9 -12.31 -23.92 -0.02
CA PHE A 9 -12.14 -23.07 -1.19
C PHE A 9 -10.92 -22.14 -1.10
N LEU A 10 -10.30 -21.99 0.09
CA LEU A 10 -9.08 -21.22 0.31
C LEU A 10 -8.20 -21.87 1.36
N THR A 11 -6.89 -21.84 1.15
CA THR A 11 -5.89 -22.22 2.16
C THR A 11 -5.02 -21.01 2.43
N TYR A 12 -4.84 -20.66 3.71
CA TYR A 12 -3.85 -19.66 4.07
C TYR A 12 -2.46 -20.12 3.62
N ASP A 13 -1.80 -19.31 2.80
CA ASP A 13 -0.42 -19.55 2.37
C ASP A 13 0.56 -18.83 3.30
N ARG A 14 0.48 -17.50 3.35
CA ARG A 14 1.42 -16.65 4.12
C ARG A 14 0.91 -15.24 4.41
N THR A 15 1.64 -14.55 5.28
CA THR A 15 1.49 -13.11 5.55
C THR A 15 2.65 -12.37 4.88
N LEU A 16 2.33 -11.33 4.13
CA LEU A 16 3.32 -10.42 3.55
C LEU A 16 3.55 -9.24 4.50
N GLY A 17 4.81 -8.83 4.66
CA GLY A 17 5.22 -7.72 5.52
C GLY A 17 5.17 -8.02 7.02
N VAL A 18 5.45 -6.99 7.83
CA VAL A 18 5.45 -7.05 9.30
C VAL A 18 4.78 -5.80 9.89
N ALA A 19 4.38 -5.84 11.15
CA ALA A 19 3.93 -4.64 11.88
C ALA A 19 5.15 -3.78 12.27
N ALA A 20 5.78 -3.15 11.28
CA ALA A 20 6.84 -2.17 11.45
C ALA A 20 6.44 -0.85 10.77
N MET A 21 7.00 0.25 11.23
CA MET A 21 6.61 1.61 10.81
C MET A 21 7.48 2.14 9.66
N ASP A 22 8.39 1.33 9.14
CA ASP A 22 9.36 1.63 8.09
C ASP A 22 9.61 0.41 7.19
N ALA A 23 10.20 0.67 6.02
CA ALA A 23 10.60 -0.33 5.04
C ALA A 23 9.49 -1.36 4.73
N ARG A 24 9.74 -2.64 5.06
CA ARG A 24 8.85 -3.79 4.78
C ARG A 24 7.62 -3.83 5.69
N GLY A 25 7.45 -2.80 6.52
CA GLY A 25 6.42 -2.72 7.53
C GLY A 25 5.18 -1.97 7.07
N PHE A 26 4.02 -2.39 7.59
CA PHE A 26 2.75 -1.72 7.36
C PHE A 26 2.24 -1.05 8.61
N TYR A 27 1.75 0.18 8.43
CA TYR A 27 1.01 0.92 9.44
C TYR A 27 -0.32 1.37 8.83
N TYR A 28 -1.42 0.86 9.39
CA TYR A 28 -2.77 1.03 8.84
C TYR A 28 -2.84 0.74 7.32
N ALA A 29 -2.43 -0.45 6.88
CA ALA A 29 -2.65 -0.88 5.50
C ALA A 29 -4.17 -0.87 5.21
N VAL A 30 -4.60 -0.09 4.21
CA VAL A 30 -6.02 0.10 3.88
C VAL A 30 -6.40 -0.61 2.58
N ALA A 31 -5.57 -0.46 1.55
CA ALA A 31 -5.85 -0.96 0.22
C ALA A 31 -4.58 -1.52 -0.43
N MET A 32 -4.76 -2.39 -1.41
CA MET A 32 -3.64 -2.92 -2.20
C MET A 32 -4.03 -3.11 -3.66
N ALA A 33 -3.05 -3.01 -4.54
CA ALA A 33 -3.23 -3.29 -5.96
C ALA A 33 -2.01 -3.98 -6.57
N PHE A 34 -2.28 -4.97 -7.43
CA PHE A 34 -1.26 -5.71 -8.15
C PHE A 34 -1.00 -5.09 -9.51
N ARG A 35 0.27 -5.04 -9.89
CA ARG A 35 0.72 -4.72 -11.23
C ARG A 35 1.09 -6.01 -11.97
N SER A 36 0.97 -5.98 -13.30
CA SER A 36 1.22 -7.14 -14.17
C SER A 36 2.65 -7.67 -14.12
N ASP A 37 3.62 -6.87 -13.64
CA ASP A 37 5.00 -7.26 -13.42
C ASP A 37 5.27 -7.94 -12.07
N GLY A 38 4.21 -8.21 -11.30
CA GLY A 38 4.30 -8.89 -10.00
C GLY A 38 4.54 -7.95 -8.82
N ARG A 39 4.64 -6.63 -9.04
CA ARG A 39 4.68 -5.66 -7.93
C ARG A 39 3.30 -5.52 -7.29
N LEU A 40 3.32 -5.37 -5.97
CA LEU A 40 2.20 -5.09 -5.10
C LEU A 40 2.40 -3.69 -4.51
N PHE A 41 1.39 -2.84 -4.65
CA PHE A 41 1.35 -1.51 -4.06
C PHE A 41 0.38 -1.57 -2.88
N VAL A 42 0.88 -1.30 -1.67
CA VAL A 42 0.06 -1.31 -0.45
C VAL A 42 -0.04 0.10 0.08
N GLN A 43 -1.25 0.63 0.12
CA GLN A 43 -1.51 1.95 0.64
C GLN A 43 -1.63 1.89 2.16
N GLY A 44 -0.74 2.60 2.85
CA GLY A 44 -0.87 2.90 4.27
C GLY A 44 -1.68 4.18 4.50
N ARG A 45 -2.35 4.24 5.64
CA ARG A 45 -3.02 5.46 6.13
C ARG A 45 -2.31 5.98 7.38
N SER A 46 -2.45 7.29 7.65
CA SER A 46 -2.03 7.90 8.91
C SER A 46 -3.23 8.21 9.81
N HIS A 47 -2.97 8.28 11.12
CA HIS A 47 -3.89 8.86 12.10
C HIS A 47 -3.29 10.17 12.63
N ASP A 48 -4.15 11.04 13.17
CA ASP A 48 -3.72 12.30 13.76
C ASP A 48 -2.78 12.02 14.94
N GLY A 49 -1.48 12.30 14.75
CA GLY A 49 -0.42 12.04 15.72
C GLY A 49 0.65 11.04 15.27
N ASP A 50 0.42 10.28 14.19
CA ASP A 50 1.46 9.45 13.57
C ASP A 50 1.35 9.47 12.03
N THR A 51 2.26 10.23 11.43
CA THR A 51 2.30 10.55 10.00
C THR A 51 3.06 9.54 9.16
N ARG A 52 3.69 8.54 9.78
CA ARG A 52 4.61 7.60 9.10
C ARG A 52 3.89 6.62 8.18
N GLY A 53 2.59 6.42 8.40
CA GLY A 53 1.76 5.50 7.62
C GLY A 53 1.25 6.09 6.31
N ALA A 54 1.31 7.41 6.09
CA ALA A 54 0.80 8.07 4.88
C ALA A 54 1.80 7.92 3.72
N ARG A 55 1.94 6.68 3.25
CA ARG A 55 2.81 6.29 2.16
C ARG A 55 2.23 5.09 1.42
N ILE A 56 2.70 4.88 0.20
CA ILE A 56 2.45 3.66 -0.56
C ILE A 56 3.73 2.82 -0.55
N THR A 57 3.62 1.59 -0.09
CA THR A 57 4.73 0.63 -0.01
C THR A 57 4.69 -0.32 -1.20
N THR A 58 5.79 -0.40 -1.94
CA THR A 58 5.92 -1.30 -3.10
C THR A 58 6.70 -2.56 -2.73
N MET A 59 6.11 -3.71 -2.98
CA MET A 59 6.70 -5.02 -2.70
C MET A 59 6.35 -6.06 -3.77
N ASP A 60 6.71 -7.33 -3.58
CA ASP A 60 6.24 -8.46 -4.37
C ASP A 60 5.69 -9.61 -3.49
N TYR A 61 5.19 -10.67 -4.13
CA TYR A 61 4.66 -11.87 -3.47
C TYR A 61 5.69 -12.64 -2.63
N ASP A 62 6.97 -12.54 -3.00
CA ASP A 62 8.10 -13.12 -2.27
C ASP A 62 8.57 -12.21 -1.13
N SER A 63 7.80 -11.16 -0.85
CA SER A 63 8.07 -10.12 0.13
C SER A 63 9.29 -9.25 -0.19
N GLY A 64 9.82 -9.28 -1.41
CA GLY A 64 10.83 -8.32 -1.87
C GLY A 64 10.28 -6.90 -1.77
N TYR A 65 11.08 -5.97 -1.23
CA TYR A 65 10.67 -4.57 -1.03
C TYR A 65 11.43 -3.67 -1.99
N TYR A 66 10.69 -2.80 -2.66
CA TYR A 66 11.20 -1.95 -3.73
C TYR A 66 11.23 -0.46 -3.34
N GLY A 67 10.71 -0.11 -2.17
CA GLY A 67 10.67 1.26 -1.67
C GLY A 67 9.27 1.69 -1.27
N ASP A 68 9.21 2.93 -0.79
CA ASP A 68 7.97 3.64 -0.51
C ASP A 68 7.95 4.94 -1.31
N PHE A 69 6.75 5.42 -1.63
CA PHE A 69 6.55 6.77 -2.14
C PHE A 69 5.37 7.48 -1.47
N GLY A 70 5.43 8.80 -1.56
CA GLY A 70 4.56 9.72 -0.85
C GLY A 70 4.89 9.87 0.63
N SER A 71 4.28 10.88 1.24
CA SER A 71 4.47 11.22 2.65
C SER A 71 3.25 11.92 3.19
N TYR A 72 3.15 12.06 4.50
CA TYR A 72 2.09 12.88 5.10
C TYR A 72 2.16 14.35 4.63
N GLY A 73 1.02 14.92 4.31
CA GLY A 73 0.87 16.35 3.97
C GLY A 73 -0.16 16.58 2.88
N SER A 74 -0.28 17.83 2.44
CA SER A 74 -1.27 18.27 1.44
C SER A 74 -0.68 18.67 0.08
N GLY A 75 0.65 18.69 -0.04
CA GLY A 75 1.35 19.03 -1.29
C GLY A 75 1.31 17.90 -2.32
N ASP A 76 1.93 18.12 -3.48
CA ASP A 76 1.99 17.12 -4.55
C ASP A 76 2.72 15.86 -4.08
N GLY A 77 2.15 14.69 -4.41
CA GLY A 77 2.65 13.39 -3.95
C GLY A 77 2.45 13.11 -2.46
N GLN A 78 1.83 14.01 -1.70
CA GLN A 78 1.56 13.82 -0.27
C GLN A 78 0.12 13.36 0.01
N PHE A 79 -0.10 12.77 1.18
CA PHE A 79 -1.39 12.25 1.62
C PHE A 79 -1.72 12.68 3.05
N THR A 80 -3.00 12.91 3.34
CA THR A 80 -3.47 13.04 4.73
C THR A 80 -4.21 11.78 5.12
N TRP A 81 -5.34 11.45 4.46
CA TRP A 81 -6.12 10.23 4.71
C TRP A 81 -6.41 9.50 3.40
N PRO A 82 -5.41 8.79 2.84
CA PRO A 82 -5.59 8.02 1.63
C PRO A 82 -6.48 6.79 1.92
N THR A 83 -7.40 6.48 1.01
CA THR A 83 -8.48 5.50 1.21
C THR A 83 -8.45 4.32 0.24
N ASP A 84 -8.14 4.54 -1.04
CA ASP A 84 -8.07 3.47 -2.03
C ASP A 84 -6.92 3.65 -3.03
N ILE A 85 -6.53 2.56 -3.70
CA ILE A 85 -5.47 2.53 -4.70
C ILE A 85 -5.85 1.63 -5.89
N ALA A 86 -5.61 2.11 -7.11
CA ALA A 86 -5.86 1.37 -8.35
C ALA A 86 -4.74 1.60 -9.37
N LEU A 87 -4.59 0.68 -10.32
CA LEU A 87 -3.68 0.83 -11.45
C LEU A 87 -4.45 0.79 -12.77
N ASP A 88 -3.96 1.54 -13.75
CA ASP A 88 -4.39 1.41 -15.15
C ASP A 88 -3.55 0.36 -15.91
N SER A 89 -3.83 0.19 -17.20
CA SER A 89 -3.10 -0.73 -18.07
C SER A 89 -1.66 -0.31 -18.38
N GLU A 90 -1.33 0.96 -18.18
CA GLU A 90 0.02 1.52 -18.36
C GLU A 90 0.85 1.40 -17.06
N GLY A 91 0.21 0.96 -15.98
CA GLY A 91 0.82 0.76 -14.67
C GLY A 91 0.89 2.03 -13.83
N ASN A 92 0.21 3.11 -14.25
CA ASN A 92 0.10 4.33 -13.46
C ASN A 92 -0.71 4.03 -12.20
N VAL A 93 -0.36 4.66 -11.08
CA VAL A 93 -0.98 4.43 -9.77
C VAL A 93 -1.91 5.59 -9.44
N TYR A 94 -3.17 5.27 -9.17
CA TYR A 94 -4.21 6.21 -8.77
C TYR A 94 -4.53 5.99 -7.30
N THR A 95 -4.60 7.06 -6.52
CA THR A 95 -4.95 7.01 -5.10
C THR A 95 -5.95 8.09 -4.74
N THR A 96 -6.93 7.74 -3.91
CA THR A 96 -7.94 8.66 -3.37
C THR A 96 -7.56 9.11 -1.98
N ASP A 97 -7.69 10.41 -1.69
CA ASP A 97 -7.54 10.97 -0.35
C ASP A 97 -8.85 11.59 0.13
N GLU A 98 -9.40 11.04 1.21
CA GLU A 98 -10.69 11.47 1.78
C GLU A 98 -10.60 12.88 2.39
N TYR A 99 -9.48 13.19 3.04
CA TYR A 99 -9.29 14.46 3.72
C TYR A 99 -8.96 15.59 2.73
N LEU A 100 -8.07 15.30 1.77
CA LEU A 100 -7.68 16.26 0.73
C LEU A 100 -8.70 16.35 -0.41
N GLN A 101 -9.71 15.47 -0.42
CA GLN A 101 -10.79 15.44 -1.41
C GLN A 101 -10.28 15.38 -2.85
N ARG A 102 -9.26 14.56 -3.10
CA ARG A 102 -8.60 14.48 -4.42
C ARG A 102 -8.24 13.06 -4.82
N VAL A 103 -8.02 12.91 -6.12
CA VAL A 103 -7.34 11.75 -6.71
C VAL A 103 -5.94 12.21 -7.12
N SER A 104 -4.90 11.49 -6.70
CA SER A 104 -3.53 11.72 -7.14
C SER A 104 -3.10 10.58 -8.08
N VAL A 105 -2.30 10.91 -9.08
CA VAL A 105 -1.79 9.96 -10.07
C VAL A 105 -0.27 9.99 -10.05
N PHE A 106 0.34 8.80 -10.07
CA PHE A 106 1.78 8.60 -10.20
C PHE A 106 2.04 7.83 -11.49
N ASP A 107 2.99 8.30 -12.28
CA ASP A 107 3.42 7.60 -13.49
C ASP A 107 4.16 6.30 -13.15
N SER A 108 4.29 5.43 -14.15
CA SER A 108 4.97 4.14 -14.03
C SER A 108 6.45 4.17 -14.43
N ASP A 109 6.98 5.35 -14.79
CA ASP A 109 8.32 5.59 -15.36
C ASP A 109 9.47 5.26 -14.40
#